data_AF-A0A1F9E338-F1
#
_entry.id   AF-A0A1F9E338-F1
#
_cell.length_a   1.000
_cell.length_b   1.000
_cell.length_c   1.000
_cell.angle_alpha   90.00
_cell.angle_beta   90.00
_cell.angle_gamma   90.00
#
_symmetry.space_group_name_H-M   'P 1'
#
loop_
_entity.id
_entity.type
_entity.pdbx_description
1 polymer ?
#
loop_
_entity_poly.entity_id
_entity_poly.type
_entity_poly.pdbx_seq_one_letter_code
_entity_poly.pdbx_strand_id
1 'polypeptide(L)'
;MPWKFFECPDGEKIEIETCCEKGGCRMTERCVSRPTCILFSRSRRTWKGKISTTQALNGTRYEFLRLTTDYSERPCDRAFALLGTFHHMKHQKLDLPDALMEEGLEDSDSTGIFDFYEEEDGVHEMLDYKTAGAWKIVRLQGKYKIDVPTGEFLKQGPRKGQEKTRTEWALREPDDFDLRMQCSRYAWMMRDMGYKVDRYKAQFTIRDFTQSTAKSSGLDRQIYMFPVALFDRETVVSFYQERNKALCEAVEKKEMPSVCSEHERWRNDKGVDVRCARFCPVWFACDHGRQARATPMPKNEEE
;
A
#
# COMPACT_ATOMS: atom_id res chain seq x y z
N MET A 1 6.60 -12.26 17.31
CA MET A 1 5.86 -11.64 16.19
C MET A 1 4.82 -10.71 16.78
N PRO A 2 4.86 -9.40 16.50
CA PRO A 2 4.03 -8.42 17.24
C PRO A 2 2.59 -8.32 16.72
N TRP A 3 2.29 -8.83 15.53
CA TRP A 3 0.88 -9.06 15.17
C TRP A 3 0.37 -10.31 15.87
N LYS A 4 -0.21 -10.11 17.06
CA LYS A 4 -0.57 -11.19 17.98
C LYS A 4 -2.07 -11.47 18.01
N PHE A 5 -2.89 -10.46 17.77
CA PHE A 5 -4.33 -10.54 17.95
C PHE A 5 -5.12 -10.25 16.66
N PHE A 6 -6.30 -10.84 16.55
CA PHE A 6 -7.37 -10.30 15.73
C PHE A 6 -8.30 -9.46 16.61
N GLU A 7 -8.90 -8.42 16.01
CA GLU A 7 -10.01 -7.66 16.60
C GLU A 7 -11.32 -8.15 15.96
N CYS A 8 -12.29 -8.60 16.78
CA CYS A 8 -13.58 -9.08 16.26
C CYS A 8 -14.59 -7.92 16.12
N PRO A 9 -15.79 -8.17 15.54
CA PRO A 9 -16.78 -7.13 15.25
C PRO A 9 -17.26 -6.31 16.45
N ASP A 10 -17.20 -6.87 17.67
CA ASP A 10 -17.55 -6.17 18.92
C ASP A 10 -16.41 -5.34 19.51
N GLY A 11 -15.25 -5.27 18.84
CA GLY A 11 -14.07 -4.52 19.27
C GLY A 11 -13.15 -5.27 20.24
N GLU A 12 -13.58 -6.42 20.76
CA GLU A 12 -12.76 -7.24 21.64
C GLU A 12 -11.68 -8.00 20.87
N LYS A 13 -10.58 -8.36 21.54
CA LYS A 13 -9.43 -9.04 20.92
C LYS A 13 -9.46 -10.55 21.15
N ILE A 14 -8.83 -11.30 20.25
CA ILE A 14 -8.57 -12.74 20.39
C ILE A 14 -7.20 -13.07 19.82
N GLU A 15 -6.45 -13.98 20.45
CA GLU A 15 -5.19 -14.44 19.89
C GLU A 15 -5.40 -15.09 18.52
N ILE A 16 -4.49 -14.81 17.58
CA ILE A 16 -4.61 -15.31 16.21
C ILE A 16 -4.65 -16.83 16.17
N GLU A 17 -3.84 -17.50 16.98
CA GLU A 17 -3.79 -18.97 17.02
C GLU A 17 -5.11 -19.54 17.52
N THR A 18 -5.63 -19.05 18.64
CA THR A 18 -6.94 -19.45 19.18
C THR A 18 -8.04 -19.24 18.16
N CYS A 19 -8.08 -18.09 17.48
CA CYS A 19 -9.08 -17.83 16.44
C CYS A 19 -9.01 -18.85 15.27
N CYS A 20 -7.82 -19.35 14.94
CA CYS A 20 -7.63 -20.32 13.85
C CYS A 20 -8.06 -21.76 14.20
N GLU A 21 -8.23 -22.07 15.48
CA GLU A 21 -8.62 -23.40 15.96
C GLU A 21 -10.07 -23.77 15.62
N LYS A 22 -10.36 -25.07 15.59
CA LYS A 22 -11.74 -25.57 15.46
C LYS A 22 -12.52 -25.17 16.72
N GLY A 23 -13.61 -24.42 16.57
CA GLY A 23 -14.39 -23.91 17.69
C GLY A 23 -13.78 -22.70 18.42
N GLY A 24 -12.59 -22.22 18.03
CA GLY A 24 -11.91 -21.11 18.71
C GLY A 24 -12.46 -19.70 18.40
N CYS A 25 -13.64 -19.59 17.78
CA CYS A 25 -14.27 -18.28 17.56
C CYS A 25 -15.01 -17.86 18.83
N ARG A 26 -14.73 -16.64 19.31
CA ARG A 26 -15.44 -16.02 20.45
C ARG A 26 -16.89 -15.66 20.12
N MET A 27 -17.17 -15.29 18.88
CA MET A 27 -18.49 -14.89 18.41
C MET A 27 -19.32 -16.12 18.04
N THR A 28 -20.66 -15.99 18.09
CA THR A 28 -21.61 -17.03 17.64
C THR A 28 -21.35 -17.46 16.19
N GLU A 29 -20.97 -16.51 15.34
CA GLU A 29 -20.56 -16.75 13.96
C GLU A 29 -19.23 -16.04 13.66
N ARG A 30 -18.39 -16.67 12.83
CA ARG A 30 -17.11 -16.10 12.43
C ARG A 30 -17.30 -14.95 11.45
N CYS A 31 -16.58 -13.84 11.66
CA CYS A 31 -16.56 -12.72 10.71
C CYS A 31 -15.92 -13.08 9.36
N VAL A 32 -15.00 -14.04 9.34
CA VAL A 32 -14.41 -14.62 8.13
C VAL A 32 -14.21 -16.14 8.31
N SER A 33 -14.13 -16.87 7.20
CA SER A 33 -13.95 -18.33 7.27
C SER A 33 -12.67 -18.75 8.02
N ARG A 34 -12.68 -19.92 8.67
CA ARG A 34 -11.48 -20.45 9.36
C ARG A 34 -10.27 -20.60 8.41
N PRO A 35 -10.42 -21.12 7.17
CA PRO A 35 -9.31 -21.11 6.21
C PRO A 35 -8.73 -19.72 5.93
N THR A 36 -9.59 -18.69 5.85
CA THR A 36 -9.15 -17.30 5.69
C THR A 36 -8.32 -16.82 6.89
N CYS A 37 -8.74 -17.11 8.13
CA CYS A 37 -7.94 -16.82 9.33
C CYS A 37 -6.56 -17.48 9.29
N ILE A 38 -6.49 -18.75 8.85
CA ILE A 38 -5.23 -19.50 8.75
C ILE A 38 -4.30 -18.86 7.70
N LEU A 39 -4.84 -18.45 6.55
CA LEU A 39 -4.06 -17.74 5.52
C LEU A 39 -3.47 -16.43 6.06
N PHE A 40 -4.28 -15.64 6.80
CA PHE A 40 -3.79 -14.44 7.48
C PHE A 40 -2.72 -14.73 8.51
N SER A 41 -2.91 -15.75 9.36
CA SER A 41 -1.92 -16.18 10.34
C SER A 41 -0.58 -16.53 9.69
N ARG A 42 -0.60 -17.25 8.56
CA ARG A 42 0.59 -17.65 7.79
C ARG A 42 1.28 -16.48 7.08
N SER A 43 0.58 -15.38 6.84
CA SER A 43 1.16 -14.17 6.25
C SER A 43 2.01 -13.35 7.23
N ARG A 44 2.00 -13.71 8.53
CA ARG A 44 2.87 -13.08 9.54
C ARG A 44 4.33 -13.39 9.22
N ARG A 45 5.12 -12.33 9.01
CA ARG A 45 6.56 -12.44 8.77
C ARG A 45 7.32 -12.18 10.06
N THR A 46 8.34 -12.99 10.31
CA THR A 46 9.32 -12.71 11.37
C THR A 46 10.40 -11.82 10.77
N TRP A 47 10.67 -10.70 11.43
CA TRP A 47 11.75 -9.81 11.02
C TRP A 47 13.10 -10.47 11.31
N LYS A 48 13.98 -10.49 10.31
CA LYS A 48 15.29 -11.15 10.35
C LYS A 48 16.45 -10.17 10.54
N GLY A 49 16.17 -8.94 10.99
CA GLY A 49 17.20 -7.91 11.21
C GLY A 49 17.52 -7.05 9.99
N LYS A 50 16.88 -7.27 8.84
CA LYS A 50 16.98 -6.40 7.65
C LYS A 50 15.61 -5.85 7.27
N ILE A 51 15.57 -4.59 6.84
CA ILE A 51 14.33 -4.01 6.31
C ILE A 51 13.99 -4.65 4.96
N SER A 52 12.71 -4.91 4.69
CA SER A 52 12.29 -5.30 3.34
C SER A 52 12.03 -4.09 2.44
N THR A 53 12.08 -4.28 1.12
CA THR A 53 11.84 -3.23 0.13
C THR A 53 10.52 -2.50 0.35
N THR A 54 9.47 -3.23 0.75
CA THR A 54 8.15 -2.68 1.08
C THR A 54 8.11 -1.99 2.43
N GLN A 55 8.84 -2.48 3.43
CA GLN A 55 8.90 -1.86 4.76
C GLN A 55 9.59 -0.49 4.71
N ALA A 56 10.63 -0.32 3.88
CA ALA A 56 11.36 0.95 3.80
C ALA A 56 10.48 2.12 3.34
N LEU A 57 9.45 1.84 2.53
CA LEU A 57 8.48 2.83 2.03
C LEU A 57 7.49 3.29 3.12
N ASN A 58 7.38 2.54 4.22
CA ASN A 58 6.61 2.96 5.38
C ASN A 58 7.48 3.70 6.37
N GLY A 59 6.91 4.67 7.11
CA GLY A 59 7.59 5.40 8.19
C GLY A 59 8.37 4.53 9.18
N THR A 60 9.60 4.94 9.52
CA THR A 60 10.46 4.21 10.46
C THR A 60 9.77 3.99 11.81
N ARG A 61 9.07 5.00 12.35
CA ARG A 61 8.28 4.84 13.58
C ARG A 61 7.15 3.82 13.43
N TYR A 62 6.49 3.79 12.27
CA TYR A 62 5.43 2.83 12.01
C TYR A 62 5.96 1.39 12.00
N GLU A 63 7.04 1.13 11.28
CA GLU A 63 7.65 -0.20 11.24
C GLU A 63 8.27 -0.58 12.59
N PHE A 64 8.95 0.35 13.27
CA PHE A 64 9.46 0.14 14.63
C PHE A 64 8.33 -0.35 15.57
N LEU A 65 7.22 0.39 15.64
CA LEU A 65 6.09 0.01 16.50
C LEU A 65 5.48 -1.33 16.10
N ARG A 66 5.40 -1.65 14.79
CA ARG A 66 4.94 -2.97 14.31
C ARG A 66 5.91 -4.11 14.62
N LEU A 67 7.18 -3.81 14.89
CA LEU A 67 8.21 -4.77 15.27
C LEU A 67 8.35 -4.94 16.78
N THR A 68 7.94 -3.94 17.58
CA THR A 68 8.16 -3.93 19.03
C THR A 68 6.88 -3.98 19.87
N THR A 69 5.71 -3.78 19.28
CA THR A 69 4.44 -3.65 20.03
C THR A 69 3.45 -4.72 19.61
N ASP A 70 2.93 -5.49 20.56
CA ASP A 70 1.81 -6.40 20.30
C ASP A 70 0.58 -5.61 19.84
N TYR A 71 0.03 -5.94 18.67
CA TYR A 71 -1.08 -5.22 18.05
C TYR A 71 -2.16 -6.15 17.48
N SER A 72 -3.31 -5.56 17.17
CA SER A 72 -4.47 -6.22 16.57
C SER A 72 -4.84 -5.63 15.21
N GLU A 73 -5.40 -6.46 14.35
CA GLU A 73 -6.06 -6.04 13.10
C GLU A 73 -7.41 -6.75 12.98
N ARG A 74 -8.39 -6.11 12.34
CA ARG A 74 -9.65 -6.76 11.99
C ARG A 74 -9.45 -7.69 10.79
N PRO A 75 -9.88 -8.97 10.85
CA PRO A 75 -9.72 -9.88 9.72
C PRO A 75 -10.33 -9.38 8.40
N CYS A 76 -11.49 -8.72 8.47
CA CYS A 76 -12.18 -8.21 7.28
C CYS A 76 -11.38 -7.12 6.55
N ASP A 77 -10.66 -6.27 7.28
CA ASP A 77 -9.88 -5.16 6.71
C ASP A 77 -8.70 -5.67 5.86
N ARG A 78 -8.35 -6.95 6.00
CA ARG A 78 -7.29 -7.62 5.23
C ARG A 78 -7.78 -8.26 3.93
N ALA A 79 -9.07 -8.15 3.59
CA ALA A 79 -9.64 -8.77 2.39
C ALA A 79 -8.88 -8.39 1.11
N PHE A 80 -8.46 -7.14 0.99
CA PHE A 80 -7.71 -6.70 -0.19
C PHE A 80 -6.25 -7.15 -0.22
N ALA A 81 -5.60 -7.32 0.93
CA ALA A 81 -4.27 -7.93 1.00
C ALA A 81 -4.33 -9.41 0.59
N LEU A 82 -5.41 -10.11 0.96
CA LEU A 82 -5.67 -11.48 0.52
C LEU A 82 -5.87 -11.56 -1.00
N LEU A 83 -6.69 -10.65 -1.56
CA LEU A 83 -6.94 -10.57 -3.00
C LEU A 83 -5.63 -10.37 -3.76
N GLY A 84 -4.78 -9.43 -3.32
CA GLY A 84 -3.46 -9.22 -3.90
C GLY A 84 -2.63 -10.50 -3.86
N THR A 85 -2.51 -11.14 -2.69
CA THR A 85 -1.77 -12.40 -2.54
C THR A 85 -2.23 -13.48 -3.53
N PHE A 86 -3.55 -13.64 -3.72
CA PHE A 86 -4.07 -14.60 -4.69
C PHE A 86 -3.79 -14.22 -6.14
N HIS A 87 -3.77 -12.92 -6.46
CA HIS A 87 -3.40 -12.43 -7.79
C HIS A 87 -1.97 -12.87 -8.14
N HIS A 88 -1.01 -12.61 -7.25
CA HIS A 88 0.39 -13.04 -7.39
C HIS A 88 0.53 -14.57 -7.50
N MET A 89 -0.09 -15.33 -6.58
CA MET A 89 -0.03 -16.80 -6.57
C MET A 89 -0.58 -17.45 -7.83
N LYS A 90 -1.45 -16.77 -8.59
CA LYS A 90 -1.98 -17.29 -9.86
C LYS A 90 -1.01 -17.08 -11.02
N HIS A 91 -0.30 -15.95 -11.04
CA HIS A 91 0.75 -15.69 -12.03
C HIS A 91 1.94 -16.64 -11.84
N GLN A 92 2.37 -16.85 -10.59
CA GLN A 92 3.47 -17.77 -10.24
C GLN A 92 3.27 -19.23 -10.69
N LYS A 93 2.05 -19.64 -11.02
CA LYS A 93 1.73 -21.02 -11.44
C LYS A 93 1.89 -21.24 -12.94
N LEU A 94 2.20 -20.18 -13.69
CA LEU A 94 2.47 -20.29 -15.11
C LEU A 94 3.87 -20.87 -15.29
N ASP A 95 3.98 -21.85 -16.19
CA ASP A 95 5.27 -22.44 -16.57
C ASP A 95 5.84 -21.63 -17.74
N LEU A 96 6.76 -20.72 -17.42
CA LEU A 96 7.44 -19.84 -18.35
C LEU A 96 8.95 -20.08 -18.22
N PRO A 97 9.54 -20.95 -19.07
CA PRO A 97 10.91 -21.45 -18.89
C PRO A 97 11.99 -20.37 -18.82
N ASP A 98 11.77 -19.24 -19.49
CA ASP A 98 12.75 -18.15 -19.63
C ASP A 98 12.39 -16.92 -18.78
N ALA A 99 11.49 -17.09 -17.80
CA ALA A 99 11.08 -16.04 -16.88
C ALA A 99 11.43 -16.38 -15.42
N LEU A 100 11.70 -15.34 -14.64
CA LEU A 100 11.82 -15.43 -13.19
C LEU A 100 10.56 -14.88 -12.54
N MET A 101 10.03 -15.61 -11.55
CA MET A 101 8.79 -15.26 -10.85
C MET A 101 8.97 -15.38 -9.35
N GLU A 102 8.76 -14.28 -8.63
CA GLU A 102 8.72 -14.25 -7.15
C GLU A 102 9.98 -14.79 -6.48
N GLU A 103 11.10 -14.51 -7.13
CA GLU A 103 12.43 -14.80 -6.61
C GLU A 103 12.84 -13.77 -5.56
N GLY A 104 13.54 -14.27 -4.53
CA GLY A 104 14.06 -13.46 -3.45
C GLY A 104 15.30 -12.66 -3.89
N LEU A 105 15.31 -11.38 -3.55
CA LEU A 105 16.48 -10.50 -3.69
C LEU A 105 16.98 -10.09 -2.31
N GLU A 106 18.29 -10.08 -2.09
CA GLU A 106 18.89 -9.65 -0.83
C GLU A 106 20.27 -9.04 -1.08
N ASP A 107 20.53 -7.91 -0.42
CA ASP A 107 21.86 -7.33 -0.29
C ASP A 107 22.16 -6.95 1.17
N SER A 108 23.18 -6.12 1.42
CA SER A 108 23.51 -5.66 2.77
C SER A 108 22.40 -4.83 3.43
N ASP A 109 21.58 -4.16 2.64
CA ASP A 109 20.73 -3.06 3.09
C ASP A 109 19.26 -3.48 3.16
N SER A 110 18.78 -4.36 2.27
CA SER A 110 17.40 -4.80 2.30
C SER A 110 17.15 -6.17 1.67
N THR A 111 15.98 -6.74 1.97
CA THR A 111 15.45 -7.94 1.30
C THR A 111 14.23 -7.59 0.45
N GLY A 112 13.99 -8.30 -0.64
CA GLY A 112 12.92 -8.06 -1.59
C GLY A 112 12.40 -9.33 -2.23
N ILE A 113 11.21 -9.25 -2.82
CA ILE A 113 10.69 -10.25 -3.75
C ILE A 113 10.08 -9.43 -4.89
N PHE A 114 10.56 -9.64 -6.11
CA PHE A 114 9.98 -9.01 -7.30
C PHE A 114 8.98 -9.97 -7.94
N ASP A 115 8.00 -9.45 -8.67
CA ASP A 115 6.92 -10.30 -9.15
C ASP A 115 7.31 -11.11 -10.39
N PHE A 116 7.92 -10.45 -11.37
CA PHE A 116 8.23 -11.07 -12.66
C PHE A 116 9.39 -10.39 -13.40
N TYR A 117 10.17 -11.19 -14.11
CA TYR A 117 11.22 -10.77 -15.03
C TYR A 117 11.29 -11.72 -16.22
N GLU A 118 11.38 -11.20 -17.44
CA GLU A 118 11.62 -11.99 -18.64
C GLU A 118 12.47 -11.23 -19.66
N GLU A 119 13.01 -11.96 -20.62
CA GLU A 119 13.55 -11.39 -21.86
C GLU A 119 12.60 -11.75 -23.00
N GLU A 120 12.11 -10.73 -23.71
CA GLU A 120 11.27 -10.90 -24.89
C GLU A 120 11.82 -10.00 -26.02
N ASP A 121 12.12 -10.59 -27.18
CA ASP A 121 12.65 -9.91 -28.36
C ASP A 121 13.89 -9.02 -28.07
N GLY A 122 14.80 -9.50 -27.22
CA GLY A 122 16.02 -8.80 -26.81
C GLY A 122 15.82 -7.71 -25.75
N VAL A 123 14.60 -7.55 -25.25
CA VAL A 123 14.22 -6.58 -24.22
C VAL A 123 14.01 -7.28 -22.89
N HIS A 124 14.81 -6.92 -21.90
CA HIS A 124 14.72 -7.48 -20.55
C HIS A 124 13.77 -6.63 -19.71
N GLU A 125 12.61 -7.18 -19.39
CA GLU A 125 11.51 -6.48 -18.73
C GLU A 125 11.26 -7.01 -17.33
N MET A 126 11.06 -6.10 -16.37
CA MET A 126 10.48 -6.43 -15.08
C MET A 126 9.02 -5.96 -15.02
N LEU A 127 8.17 -6.78 -14.39
CA LEU A 127 6.78 -6.46 -14.12
C LEU A 127 6.50 -6.51 -12.62
N ASP A 128 5.65 -5.59 -12.17
CA ASP A 128 5.08 -5.57 -10.84
C ASP A 128 3.53 -5.64 -10.96
N TYR A 129 2.92 -6.69 -10.42
CA TYR A 129 1.48 -6.91 -10.45
C TYR A 129 0.84 -6.25 -9.24
N LYS A 130 -0.18 -5.43 -9.48
CA LYS A 130 -0.91 -4.74 -8.42
C LYS A 130 -2.41 -4.86 -8.63
N THR A 131 -3.12 -5.06 -7.53
CA THR A 131 -4.57 -4.81 -7.47
C THR A 131 -4.82 -3.50 -6.75
N ALA A 132 -5.56 -2.57 -7.36
CA ALA A 132 -5.84 -1.26 -6.76
C ALA A 132 -7.28 -0.80 -7.01
N GLY A 133 -7.74 0.16 -6.22
CA GLY A 133 -8.98 0.89 -6.53
C GLY A 133 -8.76 1.90 -7.66
N ALA A 134 -9.81 2.22 -8.40
CA ALA A 134 -9.77 3.13 -9.55
C ALA A 134 -9.14 4.48 -9.21
N TRP A 135 -9.39 5.01 -8.01
CA TRP A 135 -8.83 6.29 -7.60
C TRP A 135 -7.30 6.29 -7.50
N LYS A 136 -6.66 5.17 -7.15
CA LYS A 136 -5.18 5.08 -7.18
C LYS A 136 -4.68 5.14 -8.63
N ILE A 137 -5.41 4.58 -9.59
CA ILE A 137 -5.05 4.64 -11.02
C ILE A 137 -5.17 6.07 -11.55
N VAL A 138 -6.24 6.78 -11.19
CA VAL A 138 -6.42 8.20 -11.53
C VAL A 138 -5.24 9.03 -11.02
N ARG A 139 -4.81 8.80 -9.78
CA ARG A 139 -3.66 9.48 -9.19
C ARG A 139 -2.31 9.12 -9.85
N LEU A 140 -2.12 7.87 -10.25
CA LEU A 140 -0.95 7.43 -11.01
C LEU A 140 -0.91 8.03 -12.42
N GLN A 141 -2.07 8.39 -12.98
CA GLN A 141 -2.17 9.15 -14.24
C GLN A 141 -1.99 10.66 -14.04
N GLY A 142 -1.75 11.14 -12.81
CA GLY A 142 -1.68 12.56 -12.49
C GLY A 142 -3.01 13.29 -12.62
N LYS A 143 -4.13 12.57 -12.76
CA LYS A 143 -5.45 13.18 -12.97
C LYS A 143 -6.07 13.62 -11.65
N TYR A 144 -6.68 14.80 -11.64
CA TYR A 144 -7.50 15.28 -10.52
C TYR A 144 -8.64 16.16 -11.03
N LYS A 145 -9.65 16.38 -10.18
CA LYS A 145 -10.84 17.16 -10.51
C LYS A 145 -10.68 18.59 -10.00
N ILE A 146 -10.99 19.56 -10.86
CA ILE A 146 -11.11 20.98 -10.51
C ILE A 146 -12.52 21.47 -10.79
N ASP A 147 -13.01 22.39 -9.97
CA ASP A 147 -14.28 23.07 -10.21
C ASP A 147 -14.01 24.38 -10.97
N VAL A 148 -14.51 24.45 -12.21
CA VAL A 148 -14.34 25.60 -13.09
C VAL A 148 -15.66 26.39 -13.14
N PRO A 149 -15.64 27.72 -12.94
CA PRO A 149 -16.84 28.54 -13.02
C PRO A 149 -17.46 28.51 -14.43
N THR A 150 -18.78 28.41 -14.52
CA THR A 150 -19.48 28.35 -15.82
C THR A 150 -19.98 29.71 -16.31
N GLY A 151 -19.82 30.79 -15.52
CA GLY A 151 -20.42 32.09 -15.81
C GLY A 151 -21.94 32.17 -15.60
N GLU A 152 -22.59 31.07 -15.19
CA GLU A 152 -24.01 31.04 -14.86
C GLU A 152 -24.22 31.03 -13.35
N PHE A 153 -25.31 31.60 -12.85
CA PHE A 153 -25.63 31.60 -11.42
C PHE A 153 -26.79 30.64 -11.10
N LEU A 154 -26.74 30.02 -9.92
CA LEU A 154 -27.81 29.17 -9.41
C LEU A 154 -29.08 30.00 -9.18
N LYS A 155 -30.17 29.64 -9.87
CA LYS A 155 -31.43 30.41 -9.85
C LYS A 155 -32.36 30.06 -8.68
N GLN A 156 -32.15 28.90 -8.03
CA GLN A 156 -33.01 28.36 -6.99
C GLN A 156 -32.20 27.57 -5.94
N GLY A 157 -32.83 27.29 -4.80
CA GLY A 157 -32.26 26.49 -3.71
C GLY A 157 -31.38 27.26 -2.72
N PRO A 158 -30.83 26.58 -1.70
CA PRO A 158 -30.04 27.22 -0.62
C PRO A 158 -28.77 27.93 -1.09
N ARG A 159 -28.26 27.58 -2.28
CA ARG A 159 -27.06 28.16 -2.90
C ARG A 159 -27.39 29.17 -4.01
N LYS A 160 -28.64 29.68 -4.06
CA LYS A 160 -29.08 30.67 -5.06
C LYS A 160 -28.16 31.89 -5.07
N GLY A 161 -27.81 32.37 -6.26
CA GLY A 161 -26.89 33.49 -6.46
C GLY A 161 -25.41 33.13 -6.39
N GLN A 162 -25.05 31.89 -6.06
CA GLN A 162 -23.68 31.41 -6.25
C GLN A 162 -23.44 31.04 -7.71
N GLU A 163 -22.23 31.29 -8.19
CA GLU A 163 -21.82 30.87 -9.53
C GLU A 163 -21.83 29.34 -9.61
N LYS A 164 -22.41 28.82 -10.69
CA LYS A 164 -22.37 27.41 -11.01
C LYS A 164 -20.94 27.05 -11.38
N THR A 165 -20.48 25.93 -10.86
CA THR A 165 -19.23 25.31 -11.27
C THR A 165 -19.53 24.04 -12.04
N ARG A 166 -18.64 23.70 -12.98
CA ARG A 166 -18.59 22.38 -13.59
C ARG A 166 -17.25 21.75 -13.25
N THR A 167 -17.28 20.46 -12.98
CA THR A 167 -16.07 19.72 -12.66
C THR A 167 -15.35 19.31 -13.95
N GLU A 168 -14.09 19.68 -14.07
CA GLU A 168 -13.19 19.31 -15.17
C GLU A 168 -12.01 18.50 -14.66
N TRP A 169 -11.39 17.72 -15.55
CA TRP A 169 -10.15 17.01 -15.26
C TRP A 169 -8.95 17.90 -15.54
N ALA A 170 -8.04 17.98 -14.57
CA ALA A 170 -6.74 18.62 -14.69
C ALA A 170 -5.62 17.59 -14.44
N LEU A 171 -4.40 17.96 -14.80
CA LEU A 171 -3.19 17.14 -14.65
C LEU A 171 -2.22 17.77 -13.65
N ARG A 172 -1.59 16.91 -12.84
CA ARG A 172 -0.50 17.21 -11.91
C ARG A 172 0.54 16.10 -11.97
N GLU A 173 1.63 16.27 -11.24
CA GLU A 173 2.62 15.20 -11.06
C GLU A 173 1.97 13.91 -10.54
N PRO A 174 2.23 12.75 -11.17
CA PRO A 174 1.75 11.45 -10.71
C PRO A 174 2.12 11.13 -9.26
N ASP A 175 1.18 10.53 -8.52
CA ASP A 175 1.42 10.00 -7.17
C ASP A 175 1.99 8.57 -7.25
N ASP A 176 3.22 8.48 -7.75
CA ASP A 176 3.91 7.24 -8.12
C ASP A 176 5.24 6.99 -7.38
N PHE A 177 5.62 7.86 -6.43
CA PHE A 177 6.88 7.75 -5.70
C PHE A 177 7.12 6.36 -5.10
N ASP A 178 6.17 5.84 -4.32
CA ASP A 178 6.32 4.52 -3.66
C ASP A 178 6.49 3.38 -4.70
N LEU A 179 5.74 3.46 -5.81
CA LEU A 179 5.82 2.49 -6.90
C LEU A 179 7.20 2.56 -7.58
N ARG A 180 7.61 3.77 -7.97
CA ARG A 180 8.91 3.99 -8.61
C ARG A 180 10.07 3.59 -7.72
N MET A 181 10.03 3.93 -6.43
CA MET A 181 11.08 3.59 -5.50
C MET A 181 11.20 2.07 -5.31
N GLN A 182 10.07 1.37 -5.17
CA GLN A 182 10.03 -0.10 -5.12
C GLN A 182 10.62 -0.74 -6.38
N CYS A 183 10.09 -0.38 -7.56
CA CYS A 183 10.54 -0.96 -8.83
C CYS A 183 12.01 -0.65 -9.10
N SER A 184 12.47 0.57 -8.79
CA SER A 184 13.88 0.95 -8.94
C SER A 184 14.77 0.11 -8.05
N ARG A 185 14.36 -0.18 -6.81
CA ARG A 185 15.12 -1.04 -5.91
C ARG A 185 15.32 -2.43 -6.47
N TYR A 186 14.24 -3.05 -6.97
CA TYR A 186 14.34 -4.37 -7.59
C TYR A 186 15.19 -4.35 -8.86
N ALA A 187 15.02 -3.36 -9.73
CA ALA A 187 15.83 -3.22 -10.94
C ALA A 187 17.32 -3.11 -10.64
N TRP A 188 17.72 -2.32 -9.64
CA TRP A 188 19.12 -2.16 -9.28
C TRP A 188 19.69 -3.41 -8.59
N MET A 189 18.93 -4.11 -7.74
CA MET A 189 19.38 -5.39 -7.18
C MET A 189 19.57 -6.46 -8.26
N MET A 190 18.67 -6.53 -9.25
CA MET A 190 18.83 -7.43 -10.40
C MET A 190 20.09 -7.10 -11.22
N ARG A 191 20.34 -5.81 -11.48
CA ARG A 191 21.54 -5.35 -12.19
C ARG A 191 22.83 -5.67 -11.42
N ASP A 192 22.82 -5.50 -10.10
CA ASP A 192 23.97 -5.84 -9.25
C ASP A 192 24.25 -7.36 -9.25
N MET A 193 23.23 -8.20 -9.50
CA MET A 193 23.36 -9.65 -9.72
C MET A 193 23.78 -10.03 -11.16
N GLY A 194 23.99 -9.05 -12.05
CA GLY A 194 24.43 -9.28 -13.42
C GLY A 194 23.32 -9.38 -14.46
N TYR A 195 22.05 -9.21 -14.08
CA TYR A 195 20.93 -9.20 -15.03
C TYR A 195 20.84 -7.86 -15.76
N LYS A 196 20.46 -7.91 -17.04
CA LYS A 196 20.07 -6.71 -17.79
C LYS A 196 18.63 -6.36 -17.46
N VAL A 197 18.33 -5.07 -17.28
CA VAL A 197 16.97 -4.56 -17.07
C VAL A 197 16.80 -3.35 -17.97
N ASP A 198 16.09 -3.52 -19.08
CA ASP A 198 15.88 -2.49 -20.10
C ASP A 198 14.70 -1.58 -19.75
N ARG A 199 13.63 -2.15 -19.21
CA ARG A 199 12.44 -1.39 -18.75
C ARG A 199 11.72 -2.08 -17.61
N TYR A 200 10.93 -1.30 -16.89
CA TYR A 200 10.08 -1.77 -15.81
C TYR A 200 8.65 -1.28 -16.07
N LYS A 201 7.66 -2.16 -15.93
CA LYS A 201 6.25 -1.75 -15.92
C LYS A 201 5.52 -2.25 -14.67
N ALA A 202 4.43 -1.59 -14.34
CA ALA A 202 3.50 -2.04 -13.33
C ALA A 202 2.13 -2.33 -13.97
N GLN A 203 1.62 -3.54 -13.76
CA GLN A 203 0.29 -3.95 -14.21
C GLN A 203 -0.70 -3.74 -13.09
N PHE A 204 -1.68 -2.86 -13.29
CA PHE A 204 -2.73 -2.61 -12.32
C PHE A 204 -4.06 -3.23 -12.77
N THR A 205 -4.59 -4.15 -11.97
CA THR A 205 -5.96 -4.65 -12.06
C THR A 205 -6.88 -3.85 -11.14
N ILE A 206 -7.93 -3.24 -11.69
CA ILE A 206 -8.86 -2.39 -10.93
C ILE A 206 -9.94 -3.26 -10.25
N ARG A 207 -9.91 -3.30 -8.93
CA ARG A 207 -10.77 -4.18 -8.11
C ARG A 207 -12.22 -3.71 -7.97
N ASP A 208 -12.49 -2.43 -8.23
CA ASP A 208 -13.78 -1.74 -8.09
C ASP A 208 -14.28 -1.16 -9.43
N PHE A 209 -13.86 -1.76 -10.55
CA PHE A 209 -14.25 -1.29 -11.88
C PHE A 209 -15.71 -1.61 -12.19
N THR A 210 -16.50 -0.56 -12.43
CA THR A 210 -17.91 -0.64 -12.85
C THR A 210 -18.18 0.42 -13.93
N GLN A 211 -19.36 0.38 -14.58
CA GLN A 211 -19.76 1.47 -15.48
C GLN A 211 -19.80 2.84 -14.78
N SER A 212 -20.16 2.87 -13.49
CA SER A 212 -20.15 4.10 -12.68
C SER A 212 -18.72 4.58 -12.46
N THR A 213 -17.82 3.68 -12.04
CA THR A 213 -16.39 3.95 -11.83
C THR A 213 -15.71 4.46 -13.11
N ALA A 214 -15.99 3.83 -14.25
CA ALA A 214 -15.47 4.23 -15.55
C ALA A 214 -15.84 5.68 -15.87
N LYS A 215 -17.14 6.03 -15.74
CA LYS A 215 -17.64 7.40 -15.95
C LYS A 215 -17.05 8.40 -14.96
N SER A 216 -17.02 8.06 -13.68
CA SER A 216 -16.62 9.00 -12.63
C SER A 216 -15.11 9.23 -12.56
N SER A 217 -14.31 8.26 -12.98
CA SER A 217 -12.84 8.27 -12.91
C SER A 217 -12.16 8.54 -14.26
N GLY A 218 -12.92 8.56 -15.37
CA GLY A 218 -12.37 8.73 -16.71
C GLY A 218 -11.44 7.57 -17.11
N LEU A 219 -11.76 6.36 -16.64
CA LEU A 219 -11.02 5.13 -16.92
C LEU A 219 -11.82 4.28 -17.91
N ASP A 220 -11.18 3.77 -18.95
CA ASP A 220 -11.80 3.02 -20.05
C ASP A 220 -11.50 1.51 -20.02
N ARG A 221 -10.58 1.07 -19.15
CA ARG A 221 -10.11 -0.33 -19.05
C ARG A 221 -10.07 -0.82 -17.60
N GLN A 222 -10.15 -2.13 -17.41
CA GLN A 222 -10.00 -2.82 -16.12
C GLN A 222 -8.54 -3.03 -15.73
N ILE A 223 -7.66 -3.17 -16.73
CA ILE A 223 -6.22 -3.41 -16.55
C ILE A 223 -5.45 -2.29 -17.25
N TYR A 224 -4.46 -1.74 -16.56
CA TYR A 224 -3.54 -0.75 -17.11
C TYR A 224 -2.10 -1.19 -16.92
N MET A 225 -1.29 -1.02 -17.96
CA MET A 225 0.16 -1.18 -17.93
C MET A 225 0.80 0.20 -17.83
N PHE A 226 1.52 0.46 -16.75
CA PHE A 226 2.23 1.73 -16.54
C PHE A 226 3.73 1.52 -16.71
N PRO A 227 4.40 2.24 -17.63
CA PRO A 227 5.85 2.30 -17.60
C PRO A 227 6.30 3.00 -16.31
N VAL A 228 7.34 2.47 -15.67
CA VAL A 228 7.87 3.02 -14.43
C VAL A 228 9.21 3.69 -14.71
N ALA A 229 9.25 5.01 -14.51
CA ALA A 229 10.48 5.79 -14.63
C ALA A 229 11.36 5.54 -13.40
N LEU A 230 12.42 4.75 -13.57
CA LEU A 230 13.32 4.38 -12.48
C LEU A 230 14.09 5.60 -11.94
N PHE A 231 14.27 5.64 -10.62
CA PHE A 231 15.23 6.53 -9.99
C PHE A 231 16.66 6.05 -10.28
N ASP A 232 17.61 6.98 -10.24
CA ASP A 232 19.02 6.64 -10.35
C ASP A 232 19.49 5.80 -9.15
N ARG A 233 20.61 5.10 -9.32
CA ARG A 233 21.11 4.14 -8.34
C ARG A 233 21.45 4.79 -7.00
N GLU A 234 22.04 5.98 -7.00
CA GLU A 234 22.48 6.67 -5.79
C GLU A 234 21.29 7.08 -4.93
N THR A 235 20.26 7.65 -5.55
CA THR A 235 18.99 7.99 -4.88
C THR A 235 18.36 6.76 -4.21
N VAL A 236 18.29 5.64 -4.94
CA VAL A 236 17.68 4.41 -4.44
C VAL A 236 18.50 3.83 -3.29
N VAL A 237 19.80 3.64 -3.48
CA VAL A 237 20.68 3.05 -2.45
C VAL A 237 20.66 3.90 -1.18
N SER A 238 20.80 5.22 -1.31
CA SER A 238 20.79 6.14 -0.16
C SER A 238 19.47 6.05 0.60
N PHE A 239 18.33 6.04 -0.11
CA PHE A 239 17.01 5.86 0.50
C PHE A 239 16.97 4.57 1.33
N TYR A 240 17.27 3.40 0.74
CA TYR A 240 17.16 2.13 1.47
C TYR A 240 18.17 2.00 2.62
N GLN A 241 19.38 2.52 2.47
CA GLN A 241 20.40 2.53 3.52
C GLN A 241 19.98 3.37 4.73
N GLU A 242 19.51 4.59 4.50
CA GLU A 242 19.02 5.46 5.57
C GLU A 242 17.85 4.83 6.32
N ARG A 243 16.90 4.22 5.59
CA ARG A 243 15.74 3.54 6.19
C ARG A 243 16.13 2.31 6.99
N ASN A 244 17.04 1.48 6.47
CA ASN A 244 17.52 0.30 7.16
C ASN A 244 18.27 0.69 8.44
N LYS A 245 19.22 1.62 8.34
CA LYS A 245 19.99 2.13 9.48
C LYS A 245 19.06 2.69 10.56
N ALA A 246 18.15 3.59 10.20
CA ALA A 246 17.24 4.21 11.15
C ALA A 246 16.35 3.19 11.88
N LEU A 247 15.84 2.17 11.18
CA LEU A 247 15.01 1.13 11.79
C LEU A 247 15.83 0.22 12.70
N CYS A 248 17.00 -0.25 12.23
CA CYS A 248 17.86 -1.14 12.99
C CYS A 248 18.35 -0.47 14.27
N GLU A 249 18.83 0.78 14.20
CA GLU A 249 19.25 1.54 15.37
C GLU A 249 18.10 1.74 16.36
N ALA A 250 16.90 2.07 15.89
CA ALA A 250 15.73 2.25 16.75
C ALA A 250 15.37 0.97 17.49
N VAL A 251 15.37 -0.18 16.79
CA VAL A 251 15.08 -1.48 17.41
C VAL A 251 16.17 -1.89 18.41
N GLU A 252 17.44 -1.68 18.07
CA GLU A 252 18.58 -1.99 18.94
C GLU A 252 18.58 -1.14 20.21
N LYS A 253 18.43 0.18 20.08
CA LYS A 253 18.40 1.14 21.20
C LYS A 253 17.06 1.13 21.96
N LYS A 254 16.02 0.54 21.37
CA LYS A 254 14.62 0.59 21.85
C LYS A 254 14.10 2.03 21.98
N GLU A 255 14.56 2.90 21.09
CA GLU A 255 14.19 4.31 21.06
C GLU A 255 13.15 4.55 19.96
N MET A 256 12.05 5.21 20.32
CA MET A 256 10.98 5.51 19.37
C MET A 256 11.49 6.53 18.33
N PRO A 257 11.44 6.23 17.02
CA PRO A 257 11.86 7.16 15.97
C PRO A 257 11.02 8.44 15.94
N SER A 258 11.39 9.44 15.14
CA SER A 258 10.57 10.63 14.88
C SER A 258 9.21 10.28 14.24
N VAL A 259 8.25 11.23 14.28
CA VAL A 259 6.93 11.00 13.68
C VAL A 259 7.11 10.75 12.18
N CYS A 260 6.37 9.78 11.62
CA CYS A 260 6.36 9.52 10.18
C CYS A 260 6.08 10.80 9.38
N SER A 261 6.65 10.97 8.19
CA SER A 261 6.49 12.16 7.36
C SER A 261 5.04 12.36 6.88
N GLU A 262 4.71 13.53 6.33
CA GLU A 262 3.37 13.80 5.78
C GLU A 262 2.98 12.82 4.66
N HIS A 263 3.93 12.49 3.78
CA HIS A 263 3.77 11.46 2.75
C HIS A 263 3.46 10.09 3.38
N GLU A 264 4.26 9.69 4.36
CA GLU A 264 4.11 8.40 5.05
C GLU A 264 2.82 8.33 5.90
N ARG A 265 2.27 9.47 6.32
CA ARG A 265 1.00 9.55 7.05
C ARG A 265 -0.22 9.68 6.13
N TRP A 266 0.01 9.80 4.82
CA TRP A 266 -1.02 10.09 3.81
C TRP A 266 -1.81 11.35 4.16
N ARG A 267 -1.08 12.45 4.43
CA ARG A 267 -1.71 13.75 4.65
C ARG A 267 -2.48 14.16 3.40
N ASN A 268 -3.77 14.41 3.55
CA ASN A 268 -4.61 14.89 2.45
C ASN A 268 -4.62 16.42 2.37
N ASP A 269 -5.23 16.96 1.32
CA ASP A 269 -5.30 18.41 1.05
C ASP A 269 -6.05 19.20 2.14
N LYS A 270 -6.79 18.52 3.03
CA LYS A 270 -7.47 19.11 4.19
C LYS A 270 -6.62 19.05 5.47
N GLY A 271 -5.37 18.61 5.37
CA GLY A 271 -4.44 18.49 6.48
C GLY A 271 -4.67 17.27 7.38
N VAL A 272 -5.49 16.30 6.96
CA VAL A 272 -5.80 15.09 7.73
C VAL A 272 -4.75 14.01 7.45
N ASP A 273 -4.12 13.48 8.50
CA ASP A 273 -3.19 12.35 8.42
C ASP A 273 -3.96 11.02 8.35
N VAL A 274 -4.46 10.68 7.15
CA VAL A 274 -5.43 9.60 6.91
C VAL A 274 -4.93 8.24 7.41
N ARG A 275 -3.64 7.93 7.23
CA ARG A 275 -3.07 6.66 7.74
C ARG A 275 -3.22 6.56 9.25
N CYS A 276 -2.87 7.63 9.97
CA CYS A 276 -2.93 7.64 11.43
C CYS A 276 -4.37 7.57 11.96
N ALA A 277 -5.28 8.30 11.31
CA ALA A 277 -6.69 8.36 11.71
C ALA A 277 -7.42 7.02 11.51
N ARG A 278 -7.14 6.29 10.42
CA ARG A 278 -7.95 5.12 10.01
C ARG A 278 -7.17 3.81 9.96
N PHE A 279 -6.00 3.81 9.34
CA PHE A 279 -5.39 2.59 8.80
C PHE A 279 -4.21 2.05 9.61
N CYS A 280 -3.55 2.87 10.43
CA CYS A 280 -2.39 2.47 11.20
C CYS A 280 -2.79 1.51 12.34
N PRO A 281 -2.42 0.22 12.34
CA PRO A 281 -2.78 -0.73 13.41
C PRO A 281 -2.11 -0.45 14.76
N VAL A 282 -1.00 0.29 14.77
CA VAL A 282 -0.20 0.60 15.95
C VAL A 282 -0.43 2.04 16.45
N TRP A 283 -1.52 2.66 16.02
CA TRP A 283 -1.88 4.05 16.36
C TRP A 283 -1.92 4.30 17.87
N PHE A 284 -2.36 3.31 18.66
CA PHE A 284 -2.52 3.43 20.10
C PHE A 284 -1.18 3.56 20.83
N ALA A 285 -0.11 3.03 20.26
CA ALA A 285 1.25 3.13 20.79
C ALA A 285 1.97 4.43 20.35
N CYS A 286 1.45 5.11 19.33
CA CYS A 286 1.99 6.36 18.80
C CYS A 286 1.27 7.57 19.41
N ASP A 287 2.01 8.51 19.98
CA ASP A 287 1.48 9.81 20.46
C ASP A 287 0.70 10.56 19.37
N HIS A 288 1.29 10.71 18.18
CA HIS A 288 0.62 11.33 17.02
C HIS A 288 -0.60 10.53 16.56
N GLY A 289 -0.52 9.20 16.59
CA GLY A 289 -1.62 8.32 16.23
C GLY A 289 -2.83 8.47 17.14
N ARG A 290 -2.60 8.54 18.46
CA ARG A 290 -3.66 8.81 19.46
C ARG A 290 -4.31 10.17 19.24
N GLN A 291 -3.51 11.21 18.99
CA GLN A 291 -4.03 12.55 18.71
C GLN A 291 -4.89 12.58 17.43
N ALA A 292 -4.42 11.94 16.34
CA ALA A 292 -5.14 11.87 15.09
C ALA A 292 -6.51 11.18 15.23
N ARG A 293 -6.60 10.11 16.04
CA ARG A 293 -7.86 9.40 16.29
C ARG A 293 -8.80 10.10 17.27
N ALA A 294 -8.27 10.94 18.16
CA ALA A 294 -9.08 11.78 19.04
C ALA A 294 -9.74 12.97 18.30
N THR A 295 -9.22 13.33 17.12
CA THR A 295 -9.73 14.44 16.31
C THR A 295 -10.87 13.95 15.41
N PRO A 296 -12.09 14.53 15.47
CA PRO A 296 -13.18 14.13 14.60
C PRO A 296 -12.83 14.31 13.12
N MET A 297 -13.11 13.29 12.31
CA MET A 297 -12.93 13.38 10.87
C MET A 297 -13.99 14.31 10.23
N PRO A 298 -13.63 15.08 9.18
CA PRO A 298 -14.62 15.84 8.42
C PRO A 298 -15.70 14.91 7.84
N LYS A 299 -16.97 15.29 7.93
CA LYS A 299 -18.17 14.48 7.59
C LYS A 299 -18.26 13.93 6.14
N ASN A 300 -17.28 14.18 5.27
CA ASN A 300 -17.30 13.80 3.85
C ASN A 300 -16.15 12.84 3.46
N GLU A 301 -15.64 12.04 4.39
CA GLU A 301 -14.51 11.10 4.15
C GLU A 301 -14.85 9.65 4.56
N GLU A 302 -16.15 9.31 4.59
CA GLU A 302 -16.62 7.93 4.78
C GLU A 302 -16.48 7.05 3.53
N GLU A 303 -16.10 7.63 2.39
CA GLU A 303 -15.75 6.93 1.13
C GLU A 303 -14.22 6.89 0.90
#